data_AF-A0A2W7P3H9-F1
#
_entry.id   AF-A0A2W7P3H9-F1
#
_cell.length_a   1.000
_cell.length_b   1.000
_cell.length_c   1.000
_cell.angle_alpha   90.00
_cell.angle_beta   90.00
_cell.angle_gamma   90.00
#
_symmetry.space_group_name_H-M   'P 1'
#
loop_
_entity.id
_entity.type
_entity.pdbx_description
1 polymer ?
#
loop_
_entity_poly.entity_id
_entity_poly.type
_entity_poly.pdbx_seq_one_letter_code
_entity_poly.pdbx_strand_id
1 'polypeptide(L)' 'MNRSNEPAESLQQDLRAALNNISDKTYYSSATSAAQIQPGEPRSLVVTGTYRL' A
#
# COMPACT_ATOMS: atom_id res chain seq x y z
N MET A 1 19.24 29.61 -33.77
CA MET A 1 18.46 28.36 -33.62
C MET A 1 18.86 27.73 -32.29
N ASN A 2 18.19 28.06 -31.18
CA ASN A 2 18.51 27.50 -29.85
C ASN A 2 17.48 26.42 -29.53
N ARG A 3 17.93 25.16 -29.50
CA ARG A 3 17.11 23.97 -29.24
C ARG A 3 17.37 23.41 -27.83
N SER A 4 17.58 24.29 -26.84
CA SER A 4 18.13 23.93 -25.52
C SER A 4 17.16 24.06 -24.34
N ASN A 5 15.85 24.20 -24.59
CA ASN A 5 14.86 24.46 -23.54
C ASN A 5 13.63 23.52 -23.58
N GLU A 6 13.77 22.30 -24.09
CA GLU A 6 12.74 21.29 -23.90
C GLU A 6 12.87 20.72 -22.47
N PRO A 7 11.83 20.81 -21.62
CA PRO A 7 11.87 20.18 -20.32
C PRO A 7 12.01 18.67 -20.52
N ALA A 8 13.00 18.04 -19.87
CA ALA A 8 13.06 16.58 -19.78
C ALA A 8 11.69 16.07 -19.33
N GLU A 9 11.11 15.10 -20.05
CA GLU A 9 9.81 14.55 -19.69
C GLU A 9 9.80 14.19 -18.20
N SER A 10 8.89 14.81 -17.46
CA SER A 10 8.78 14.61 -16.02
C SER A 10 8.39 13.16 -15.76
N LEU A 11 9.37 12.30 -15.46
CA LEU A 11 9.13 10.95 -14.96
C LEU A 11 8.24 11.06 -13.72
N GLN A 12 6.97 10.74 -13.88
CA GLN A 12 6.00 10.84 -12.79
C GLN A 12 6.11 9.58 -11.93
N GLN A 13 6.64 9.75 -10.72
CA GLN A 13 6.77 8.71 -9.71
C GLN A 13 5.75 8.97 -8.59
N ASP A 14 4.89 8.00 -8.30
CA ASP A 14 3.92 8.03 -7.20
C ASP A 14 4.21 6.86 -6.25
N LEU A 15 4.56 7.19 -5.01
CA LEU A 15 4.81 6.26 -3.92
C LEU A 15 3.65 6.30 -2.92
N ARG A 16 3.15 5.12 -2.55
CA ARG A 16 2.07 4.95 -1.56
C ARG A 16 2.46 3.96 -0.50
N ALA A 17 2.04 4.21 0.73
CA ALA A 17 2.19 3.29 1.84
C ALA A 17 0.84 3.09 2.53
N ALA A 18 0.52 1.85 2.89
CA ALA A 18 -0.65 1.49 3.68
C ALA A 18 -0.21 0.68 4.90
N LEU A 19 -0.61 1.14 6.09
CA LEU A 19 -0.43 0.42 7.35
C LEU A 19 -1.75 -0.20 7.77
N ASN A 20 -1.79 -1.52 7.86
CA ASN A 20 -2.94 -2.28 8.33
C ASN A 20 -2.72 -2.74 9.77
N ASN A 21 -3.79 -2.77 10.55
CA ASN A 21 -3.76 -3.12 11.98
C ASN A 21 -2.68 -2.34 12.76
N ILE A 22 -2.72 -1.00 12.68
CA ILE A 22 -1.68 -0.11 13.23
C ILE A 22 -1.39 -0.35 14.72
N SER A 23 -2.42 -0.68 15.51
CA SER A 23 -2.31 -0.93 16.95
C SER A 23 -1.85 -2.34 17.33
N ASP A 24 -1.50 -3.21 16.38
CA ASP A 24 -1.20 -4.64 16.64
C ASP A 24 -2.31 -5.42 17.34
N LYS A 25 -3.57 -5.05 17.10
CA LYS A 25 -4.65 -5.67 17.84
C LYS A 25 -4.74 -7.14 17.47
N THR A 26 -4.84 -8.00 18.48
CA THR A 26 -5.33 -9.36 18.29
C THR A 26 -6.86 -9.33 18.31
N TYR A 27 -7.49 -9.75 17.22
CA TYR A 27 -8.95 -9.75 17.08
C TYR A 27 -9.39 -10.90 16.14
N TYR A 28 -10.69 -11.14 16.07
CA TYR A 28 -11.30 -12.10 15.16
C TYR A 28 -12.06 -11.34 14.07
N SER A 29 -11.82 -11.69 12.80
CA SER A 29 -12.47 -11.03 11.66
C SER A 29 -13.87 -11.57 11.40
N SER A 30 -14.10 -12.84 11.73
CA SER A 30 -15.43 -13.46 11.71
C SER A 30 -15.48 -14.68 12.64
N ALA A 31 -16.70 -15.10 12.98
CA ALA A 31 -16.96 -16.35 13.69
C ALA A 31 -18.28 -16.94 13.18
N THR A 32 -18.22 -18.11 12.54
CA THR A 32 -19.41 -18.82 12.03
C THR A 32 -19.90 -19.83 13.06
N SER A 33 -18.99 -20.47 13.81
CA SER A 33 -19.30 -21.37 14.92
C SER A 33 -18.14 -21.43 15.91
N ALA A 34 -18.31 -22.08 17.06
CA ALA A 34 -17.26 -22.23 18.06
C ALA A 34 -16.00 -22.95 17.54
N ALA A 35 -16.16 -23.83 16.53
CA ALA A 35 -15.05 -24.53 15.89
C ALA A 35 -14.49 -23.80 14.66
N GLN A 36 -15.13 -22.72 14.21
CA GLN A 36 -14.81 -22.01 12.98
C GLN A 36 -14.76 -20.50 13.26
N ILE A 37 -13.61 -20.08 13.76
CA ILE A 37 -13.29 -18.69 14.07
C ILE A 37 -12.17 -18.27 13.14
N GLN A 38 -12.32 -17.13 12.47
CA GLN A 38 -11.30 -16.58 11.60
C GLN A 38 -10.51 -15.51 12.35
N PRO A 39 -9.19 -15.71 12.56
CA PRO A 39 -8.32 -14.66 13.09
C PRO A 39 -8.28 -13.44 12.16
N GLY A 40 -8.14 -12.25 12.75
CA GLY A 40 -7.83 -11.03 12.02
C GLY A 40 -6.43 -11.04 11.40
N GLU A 41 -6.17 -10.11 10.48
CA GLU A 41 -4.85 -9.99 9.86
C GLU A 41 -3.83 -9.41 10.87
N PRO A 42 -2.60 -9.96 10.94
CA PRO A 42 -1.52 -9.33 11.71
C PRO A 42 -1.19 -7.93 11.15
N ARG A 43 -0.38 -7.16 11.89
CA ARG A 43 0.11 -5.87 11.38
C ARG A 43 0.90 -6.07 10.08
N SER A 44 0.56 -5.29 9.07
CA SER A 44 1.24 -5.30 7.77
C SER A 44 1.50 -3.87 7.25
N LEU A 45 2.62 -3.71 6.54
CA LEU A 45 2.98 -2.50 5.80
C LEU A 45 3.08 -2.87 4.32
N VAL A 46 2.26 -2.21 3.49
CA VAL A 46 2.33 -2.35 2.04
C VAL A 46 2.88 -1.05 1.46
N VAL A 47 3.90 -1.17 0.61
CA VAL A 47 4.49 -0.05 -0.12
C VAL A 47 4.35 -0.29 -1.62
N THR A 48 3.77 0.67 -2.32
CA THR A 48 3.53 0.62 -3.76
C THR A 48 4.25 1.77 -4.44
N GLY A 49 5.11 1.46 -5.41
CA GLY A 49 5.69 2.44 -6.31
C GLY A 49 5.11 2.30 -7.70
N THR A 50 4.64 3.41 -8.27
CA THR A 50 4.24 3.49 -9.66
C THR A 50 5.14 4.47 -10.40
N TYR A 51 5.56 4.06 -11.59
CA TYR A 51 6.32 4.89 -12.51
C TYR A 51 5.54 4.95 -13.82
N ARG A 52 5.46 6.14 -14.41
CA ARG A 52 4.88 6.32 -15.75
C ARG A 52 6.01 6.65 -16.72
N LEU A 53 6.08 5.85 -17.78
CA LEU A 53 6.98 6.02 -18.92
C LEU A 53 6.39 7.05 -19.89
#